data_AF-A0A090S3M8-F1
#
_entry.id   AF-A0A090S3M8-F1
#
_cell.length_a   1.000
_cell.length_b   1.000
_cell.length_c   1.000
_cell.angle_alpha   90.00
_cell.angle_beta   90.00
_cell.angle_gamma   90.00
#
_symmetry.space_group_name_H-M   'P 1'
#
loop_
_entity.id
_entity.type
_entity.pdbx_description
1 polymer ?
#
loop_
_entity_poly.entity_id
_entity_poly.type
_entity_poly.pdbx_seq_one_letter_code
_entity_poly.pdbx_strand_id
1 'polypeptide(L)'
;MGETFGKDKTLVRYQNAYQPSSVYIAQQWATLAKDDLTGLGELEALEPPQAFQCLDNGNEPVFTAIQAIQGEGSSSPYINGYPYITDEQFFVQGVVSAVSTGINQGFYLQALEDDHNPLTSNGLYVYTQSNPSIAAGDVVCVRGQIQEFYGQTQLKLNEQDWVKQGEQTAPVATQVEVLASDENFEQTLERYEGMLVNLPQA
;
A
#
# COMPACT_ATOMS: atom_id res chain seq x y z
N MET A 1 -11.91 -1.13 24.32
CA MET A 1 -10.54 -0.57 24.25
C MET A 1 -9.66 -1.37 25.19
N GLY A 2 -8.45 -1.75 24.78
CA GLY A 2 -7.55 -2.57 25.60
C GLY A 2 -6.98 -1.82 26.81
N GLU A 3 -6.35 -2.55 27.73
CA GLU A 3 -5.81 -2.05 29.02
C GLU A 3 -4.74 -0.95 28.89
N THR A 4 -4.27 -0.66 27.68
CA THR A 4 -3.20 0.32 27.40
C THR A 4 -3.66 1.53 26.59
N PHE A 5 -4.96 1.69 26.35
CA PHE A 5 -5.48 2.85 25.61
C PHE A 5 -5.11 4.15 26.33
N GLY A 6 -4.45 5.08 25.61
CA GLY A 6 -4.01 6.37 26.16
C GLY A 6 -2.82 6.29 27.14
N LYS A 7 -2.20 5.11 27.34
CA LYS A 7 -1.03 5.00 28.21
C LYS A 7 0.17 5.79 27.65
N ASP A 8 0.82 6.58 28.51
CA ASP A 8 2.03 7.37 28.26
C ASP A 8 1.95 8.29 27.02
N LYS A 9 0.77 8.86 26.75
CA LYS A 9 0.53 9.81 25.65
C LYS A 9 -0.60 10.78 25.99
N THR A 10 -0.56 11.98 25.43
CA THR A 10 -1.71 12.91 25.43
C THR A 10 -2.47 12.79 24.11
N LEU A 11 -3.80 12.78 24.15
CA LEU A 11 -4.65 12.78 22.96
C LEU A 11 -5.42 14.09 22.86
N VAL A 12 -5.30 14.79 21.73
CA VAL A 12 -6.03 16.03 21.44
C VAL A 12 -6.94 15.78 20.25
N ARG A 13 -8.24 16.10 20.36
CA ARG A 13 -9.21 15.82 19.29
C ARG A 13 -9.16 16.90 18.21
N TYR A 14 -9.14 16.49 16.95
CA TYR A 14 -9.26 17.43 15.83
C TYR A 14 -10.69 17.95 15.68
N GLN A 15 -10.79 19.18 15.20
CA GLN A 15 -12.05 19.92 15.02
C GLN A 15 -12.98 19.29 13.99
N ASN A 16 -12.45 18.83 12.86
CA ASN A 16 -13.22 18.20 11.80
C ASN A 16 -13.87 16.86 12.21
N ALA A 17 -13.64 16.42 13.45
CA ALA A 17 -14.11 15.16 14.00
C ALA A 17 -15.17 15.31 15.10
N TYR A 18 -16.07 16.30 15.05
CA TYR A 18 -17.11 16.49 16.09
C TYR A 18 -18.15 15.37 16.18
N GLN A 19 -18.30 14.58 15.12
CA GLN A 19 -19.25 13.48 15.12
C GLN A 19 -18.81 12.43 16.15
N PRO A 20 -19.65 12.12 17.16
CA PRO A 20 -19.33 11.09 18.12
C PRO A 20 -19.26 9.72 17.44
N SER A 21 -18.32 8.90 17.87
CA SER A 21 -18.13 7.54 17.39
C SER A 21 -18.13 6.57 18.57
N SER A 22 -18.76 5.41 18.39
CA SER A 22 -18.69 4.30 19.36
C SER A 22 -17.36 3.54 19.29
N VAL A 23 -16.54 3.81 18.27
CA VAL A 23 -15.21 3.23 18.05
C VAL A 23 -14.14 4.31 17.99
N TYR A 24 -12.93 3.99 18.45
CA TYR A 24 -11.78 4.90 18.31
C TYR A 24 -11.36 5.03 16.85
N ILE A 25 -11.23 6.26 16.35
CA ILE A 25 -10.80 6.57 14.98
C ILE A 25 -9.53 7.42 15.09
N ALA A 26 -8.37 6.85 14.78
CA ALA A 26 -7.07 7.49 15.01
C ALA A 26 -6.95 8.86 14.31
N GLN A 27 -7.51 8.98 13.10
CA GLN A 27 -7.52 10.21 12.29
C GLN A 27 -8.26 11.39 12.95
N GLN A 28 -9.01 11.13 14.02
CA GLN A 28 -9.71 12.17 14.79
C GLN A 28 -8.88 12.74 15.94
N TRP A 29 -7.67 12.21 16.19
CA TRP A 29 -6.86 12.56 17.34
C TRP A 29 -5.40 12.82 16.96
N ALA A 30 -4.83 13.92 17.46
CA ALA A 30 -3.39 14.07 17.59
C ALA A 30 -2.89 13.23 18.77
N THR A 31 -1.78 12.52 18.58
CA THR A 31 -1.09 11.80 19.65
C THR A 31 0.20 12.54 20.00
N LEU A 32 0.26 13.08 21.20
CA LEU A 32 1.41 13.82 21.74
C LEU A 32 2.15 12.98 22.77
N ALA A 33 3.32 13.48 23.19
CA ALA A 33 4.11 12.87 24.25
C ALA A 33 3.34 12.81 25.58
N LYS A 34 3.82 11.95 26.49
CA LYS A 34 3.32 11.89 27.87
C LYS A 34 3.42 13.26 28.54
N ASP A 35 2.37 13.64 29.28
CA ASP A 35 2.28 14.88 30.05
C ASP A 35 2.40 16.16 29.19
N ASP A 36 2.24 16.04 27.86
CA ASP A 36 2.14 17.20 26.97
C ASP A 36 0.79 17.89 27.19
N LEU A 37 0.82 19.18 27.52
CA LEU A 37 -0.36 20.00 27.80
C LEU A 37 -0.77 20.86 26.59
N THR A 38 -0.11 20.68 25.43
CA THR A 38 -0.43 21.42 24.20
C THR A 38 -1.90 21.23 23.84
N GLY A 39 -2.61 22.35 23.70
CA GLY A 39 -4.02 22.38 23.35
C GLY A 39 -5.01 22.07 24.47
N LEU A 40 -4.56 21.88 25.71
CA LEU A 40 -5.46 21.67 26.83
C LEU A 40 -6.28 22.94 27.09
N GLY A 41 -7.60 22.85 26.90
CA GLY A 41 -8.53 23.98 27.08
C GLY A 41 -8.60 24.92 25.88
N GLU A 42 -7.88 24.62 24.80
CA GLU A 42 -7.94 25.36 23.54
C GLU A 42 -8.76 24.58 22.51
N LEU A 43 -9.68 25.30 21.88
CA LEU A 43 -10.40 24.85 20.71
C LEU A 43 -9.49 25.21 19.50
N GLU A 44 -9.12 24.23 18.65
CA GLU A 44 -8.24 24.42 17.45
C GLU A 44 -6.72 24.38 17.69
N ALA A 45 -6.26 23.83 18.81
CA ALA A 45 -4.82 23.84 19.12
C ALA A 45 -3.92 23.09 18.12
N LEU A 46 -4.47 22.11 17.40
CA LEU A 46 -3.72 21.30 16.44
C LEU A 46 -4.53 21.10 15.17
N GLU A 47 -3.86 21.31 14.03
CA GLU A 47 -4.40 21.00 12.72
C GLU A 47 -4.24 19.49 12.45
N PRO A 48 -5.26 18.82 11.87
CA PRO A 48 -5.11 17.45 11.43
C PRO A 48 -4.03 17.36 10.36
N PRO A 49 -3.25 16.27 10.32
CA PRO A 49 -2.33 16.03 9.22
C PRO A 49 -3.11 16.09 7.91
N GLN A 50 -2.54 16.76 6.91
CA GLN A 50 -3.16 16.83 5.60
C GLN A 50 -3.28 15.41 5.04
N ALA A 51 -4.46 15.10 4.48
CA ALA A 51 -4.66 13.85 3.76
C ALA A 51 -3.64 13.76 2.62
N PHE A 52 -3.15 12.55 2.34
CA PHE A 52 -2.22 12.30 1.24
C PHE A 52 -2.83 12.78 -0.09
N GLN A 53 -2.08 13.59 -0.84
CA GLN A 53 -2.58 14.26 -2.06
C GLN A 53 -2.01 13.70 -3.38
N CYS A 54 -1.29 12.58 -3.35
CA CYS A 54 -0.55 12.06 -4.52
C CYS A 54 0.31 13.15 -5.19
N LEU A 55 1.11 13.86 -4.39
CA LEU A 55 2.02 14.89 -4.88
C LEU A 55 3.40 14.66 -4.28
N ASP A 56 4.44 14.86 -5.09
CA ASP A 56 5.82 14.94 -4.64
C ASP A 56 6.23 16.42 -4.56
N ASN A 57 6.41 16.93 -3.33
CA ASN A 57 6.73 18.33 -3.06
C ASN A 57 5.80 19.34 -3.78
N GLY A 58 4.51 18.99 -3.90
CA GLY A 58 3.48 19.81 -4.54
C GLY A 58 3.35 19.65 -6.05
N ASN A 59 4.14 18.78 -6.68
CA ASN A 59 4.07 18.47 -8.10
C ASN A 59 3.52 17.07 -8.35
N GLU A 60 3.09 16.82 -9.58
CA GLU A 60 2.77 15.46 -10.04
C GLU A 60 3.98 14.55 -9.85
N PRO A 61 3.84 13.41 -9.15
CA PRO A 61 4.96 12.54 -8.86
C PRO A 61 5.41 11.80 -10.12
N VAL A 62 6.69 11.44 -10.16
CA VAL A 62 7.18 10.47 -11.14
C VAL A 62 6.81 9.07 -10.64
N PHE A 63 5.90 8.41 -11.34
CA PHE A 63 5.50 7.06 -10.99
C PHE A 63 6.54 6.03 -11.40
N THR A 64 6.83 5.10 -10.49
CA THR A 64 7.59 3.89 -10.77
C THR A 64 6.62 2.81 -11.26
N ALA A 65 6.93 2.22 -12.42
CA ALA A 65 6.15 1.12 -12.98
C ALA A 65 6.21 -0.11 -12.05
N ILE A 66 5.08 -0.82 -11.92
CA ILE A 66 5.00 -2.03 -11.10
C ILE A 66 6.00 -3.09 -11.60
N GLN A 67 6.13 -3.24 -12.91
CA GLN A 67 7.05 -4.17 -13.55
C GLN A 67 8.52 -3.83 -13.23
N ALA A 68 8.86 -2.55 -13.10
CA ALA A 68 10.20 -2.13 -12.70
C ALA A 68 10.48 -2.47 -11.23
N ILE A 69 9.46 -2.40 -10.36
CA ILE A 69 9.57 -2.78 -8.94
C ILE A 69 9.73 -4.29 -8.82
N GLN A 70 8.96 -5.07 -9.57
CA GLN A 70 9.05 -6.53 -9.59
C GLN A 70 10.39 -7.02 -10.17
N GLY A 71 10.75 -6.51 -11.35
CA GLY A 71 11.92 -6.98 -12.09
C GLY A 71 11.75 -8.40 -12.64
N GLU A 72 12.82 -8.91 -13.25
CA GLU A 72 12.84 -10.25 -13.90
C GLU A 72 13.39 -11.35 -12.98
N GLY A 73 13.83 -10.99 -11.77
CA GLY A 73 14.43 -11.91 -10.81
C GLY A 73 13.45 -12.34 -9.72
N SER A 74 13.94 -13.14 -8.79
CA SER A 74 13.19 -13.59 -7.60
C SER A 74 13.12 -12.54 -6.46
N SER A 75 13.48 -11.29 -6.75
CA SER A 75 13.46 -10.18 -5.81
C SER A 75 13.56 -8.88 -6.59
N SER A 76 12.98 -7.83 -6.04
CA SER A 76 13.02 -6.49 -6.61
C SER A 76 14.46 -6.01 -6.90
N PRO A 77 14.73 -5.42 -8.08
CA PRO A 77 16.04 -4.84 -8.40
C PRO A 77 16.38 -3.61 -7.52
N TYR A 78 15.42 -3.09 -6.76
CA TYR A 78 15.66 -1.99 -5.80
C TYR A 78 16.20 -2.48 -4.45
N ILE A 79 16.22 -3.80 -4.21
CA ILE A 79 16.65 -4.39 -2.95
C ILE A 79 18.02 -5.03 -3.09
N ASN A 80 19.00 -4.47 -2.37
CA ASN A 80 20.38 -4.94 -2.35
C ASN A 80 20.69 -5.71 -1.05
N GLY A 81 19.86 -6.69 -0.72
CA GLY A 81 19.98 -7.52 0.48
C GLY A 81 19.41 -6.85 1.74
N TYR A 82 19.93 -7.24 2.91
CA TYR A 82 19.45 -6.75 4.21
C TYR A 82 19.54 -5.21 4.29
N PRO A 83 18.50 -4.49 4.75
CA PRO A 83 17.35 -4.94 5.56
C PRO A 83 16.12 -5.42 4.78
N TYR A 84 16.26 -5.71 3.47
CA TYR A 84 15.16 -6.14 2.59
C TYR A 84 14.04 -5.09 2.44
N ILE A 85 14.38 -3.81 2.61
CA ILE A 85 13.49 -2.67 2.40
C ILE A 85 14.31 -1.48 1.92
N THR A 86 13.75 -0.67 1.01
CA THR A 86 14.41 0.55 0.52
C THR A 86 14.35 1.68 1.56
N ASP A 87 15.39 2.51 1.62
CA ASP A 87 15.33 3.76 2.41
C ASP A 87 14.41 4.81 1.75
N GLU A 88 14.38 4.80 0.41
CA GLU A 88 13.56 5.71 -0.40
C GLU A 88 12.11 5.25 -0.49
N GLN A 89 11.21 6.21 -0.72
CA GLN A 89 9.81 5.96 -1.04
C GLN A 89 9.55 6.17 -2.53
N PHE A 90 8.70 5.32 -3.09
CA PHE A 90 8.31 5.31 -4.49
C PHE A 90 6.84 5.63 -4.62
N PHE A 91 6.49 6.41 -5.64
CA PHE A 91 5.11 6.61 -6.05
C PHE A 91 4.73 5.54 -7.07
N VAL A 92 3.62 4.86 -6.83
CA VAL A 92 3.10 3.82 -7.73
C VAL A 92 1.64 4.11 -8.01
N GLN A 93 1.25 3.94 -9.26
CA GLN A 93 -0.15 4.02 -9.68
C GLN A 93 -0.57 2.67 -10.25
N GLY A 94 -1.77 2.24 -9.89
CA GLY A 94 -2.33 0.98 -10.37
C GLY A 94 -3.82 0.92 -10.16
N VAL A 95 -4.45 -0.07 -10.78
CA VAL A 95 -5.85 -0.42 -10.53
C VAL A 95 -5.91 -1.54 -9.50
N VAL A 96 -6.82 -1.41 -8.54
CA VAL A 96 -7.04 -2.43 -7.51
C VAL A 96 -7.66 -3.66 -8.16
N SER A 97 -7.01 -4.82 -8.01
CA SER A 97 -7.52 -6.11 -8.49
C SER A 97 -8.23 -6.90 -7.38
N ALA A 98 -7.75 -6.77 -6.14
CA ALA A 98 -8.34 -7.41 -4.97
C ALA A 98 -8.00 -6.65 -3.68
N VAL A 99 -8.83 -6.81 -2.66
CA VAL A 99 -8.61 -6.25 -1.32
C VAL A 99 -8.47 -7.39 -0.33
N SER A 100 -7.41 -7.35 0.47
CA SER A 100 -7.13 -8.33 1.52
C SER A 100 -7.53 -7.76 2.88
N THR A 101 -8.47 -8.44 3.55
CA THR A 101 -8.93 -8.08 4.89
C THR A 101 -8.51 -9.17 5.88
N GLY A 102 -8.11 -8.82 7.10
CA GLY A 102 -7.79 -9.78 8.16
C GLY A 102 -6.42 -9.58 8.78
N ILE A 103 -5.57 -10.62 8.79
CA ILE A 103 -4.21 -10.55 9.37
C ILE A 103 -3.26 -9.78 8.42
N ASN A 104 -3.37 -10.04 7.11
CA ASN A 104 -2.62 -9.33 6.08
C ASN A 104 -3.54 -8.29 5.44
N GLN A 105 -3.56 -7.09 6.02
CA GLN A 105 -4.42 -5.99 5.56
C GLN A 105 -3.72 -5.26 4.42
N GLY A 106 -4.42 -5.08 3.30
CA GLY A 106 -3.83 -4.48 2.12
C GLY A 106 -4.68 -4.66 0.89
N PHE A 107 -4.08 -4.40 -0.25
CA PHE A 107 -4.72 -4.54 -1.55
C PHE A 107 -3.70 -4.88 -2.63
N TYR A 108 -4.17 -5.50 -3.68
CA TYR A 108 -3.37 -5.85 -4.84
C TYR A 108 -3.61 -4.82 -5.93
N LEU A 109 -2.52 -4.33 -6.50
CA LEU A 109 -2.53 -3.48 -7.68
C LEU A 109 -2.16 -4.31 -8.90
N GLN A 110 -2.80 -3.96 -10.01
CA GLN A 110 -2.36 -4.33 -11.34
C GLN A 110 -1.94 -3.07 -12.10
N ALA A 111 -0.87 -3.19 -12.88
CA ALA A 111 -0.36 -2.11 -13.70
C ALA A 111 -1.46 -1.57 -14.63
N LEU A 112 -1.47 -0.25 -14.84
CA LEU A 112 -2.42 0.39 -15.76
C LEU A 112 -2.07 0.10 -17.22
N GLU A 113 -0.79 -0.05 -17.51
CA GLU A 113 -0.24 -0.35 -18.83
C GLU A 113 0.66 -1.58 -18.73
N ASP A 114 0.56 -2.48 -19.70
CA ASP A 114 1.41 -3.66 -19.81
C ASP A 114 2.72 -3.28 -20.53
N ASP A 115 3.86 -3.63 -19.96
CA ASP A 115 5.17 -3.41 -20.60
C ASP A 115 5.49 -4.49 -21.65
N HIS A 116 4.62 -5.50 -21.77
CA HIS A 116 4.74 -6.64 -22.68
C HIS A 116 6.00 -7.47 -22.43
N ASN A 117 6.61 -7.36 -21.25
CA ASN A 117 7.71 -8.22 -20.84
C ASN A 117 7.14 -9.43 -20.06
N PRO A 118 7.16 -10.64 -20.65
CA PRO A 118 6.59 -11.81 -19.98
C PRO A 118 7.41 -12.26 -18.76
N LEU A 119 8.60 -11.69 -18.55
CA LEU A 119 9.51 -11.98 -17.44
C LEU A 119 9.25 -11.14 -16.19
N THR A 120 8.41 -10.11 -16.26
CA THR A 120 8.08 -9.23 -15.12
C THR A 120 6.61 -9.37 -14.73
N SER A 121 6.33 -9.27 -13.43
CA SER A 121 4.94 -9.24 -12.96
C SER A 121 4.30 -7.86 -13.14
N ASN A 122 3.03 -7.87 -13.57
CA ASN A 122 2.16 -6.70 -13.61
C ASN A 122 1.43 -6.45 -12.28
N GLY A 123 1.66 -7.30 -11.27
CA GLY A 123 1.00 -7.27 -9.97
C GLY A 123 1.88 -6.73 -8.85
N LEU A 124 1.29 -6.06 -7.86
CA LEU A 124 2.00 -5.61 -6.67
C LEU A 124 1.09 -5.60 -5.45
N TYR A 125 1.56 -6.19 -4.35
CA TYR A 125 0.84 -6.11 -3.09
C TYR A 125 1.20 -4.82 -2.34
N VAL A 126 0.19 -4.11 -1.85
CA VAL A 126 0.33 -2.92 -1.00
C VAL A 126 -0.09 -3.30 0.40
N TYR A 127 0.89 -3.39 1.29
CA TYR A 127 0.66 -3.65 2.71
C TYR A 127 0.16 -2.39 3.42
N THR A 128 -0.97 -2.52 4.09
CA THR A 128 -1.59 -1.45 4.88
C THR A 128 -1.69 -1.89 6.35
N GLN A 129 -1.54 -0.96 7.28
CA GLN A 129 -1.69 -1.25 8.72
C GLN A 129 -3.16 -1.27 9.18
N SER A 130 -4.09 -0.99 8.26
CA SER A 130 -5.54 -0.88 8.51
C SER A 130 -6.31 -1.29 7.25
N ASN A 131 -7.48 -1.91 7.41
CA ASN A 131 -8.36 -2.23 6.28
C ASN A 131 -8.61 -1.00 5.38
N PRO A 132 -8.22 -1.05 4.11
CA PRO A 132 -8.39 0.07 3.19
C PRO A 132 -9.86 0.15 2.72
N SER A 133 -10.40 1.36 2.60
CA SER A 133 -11.77 1.59 2.12
C SER A 133 -11.79 1.78 0.59
N ILE A 134 -11.40 0.74 -0.14
CA ILE A 134 -11.31 0.68 -1.61
C ILE A 134 -11.94 -0.60 -2.15
N ALA A 135 -12.19 -0.63 -3.45
CA ALA A 135 -12.74 -1.77 -4.16
C ALA A 135 -11.96 -2.09 -5.43
N ALA A 136 -12.13 -3.30 -5.95
CA ALA A 136 -11.58 -3.68 -7.25
C ALA A 136 -12.12 -2.75 -8.35
N GLY A 137 -11.23 -2.29 -9.25
CA GLY A 137 -11.53 -1.27 -10.26
C GLY A 137 -11.14 0.16 -9.84
N ASP A 138 -10.86 0.42 -8.57
CA ASP A 138 -10.36 1.73 -8.14
C ASP A 138 -8.94 1.95 -8.69
N VAL A 139 -8.70 3.09 -9.34
CA VAL A 139 -7.35 3.54 -9.68
C VAL A 139 -6.82 4.34 -8.51
N VAL A 140 -5.68 3.92 -7.96
CA VAL A 140 -5.10 4.51 -6.76
C VAL A 140 -3.66 4.93 -7.02
N CYS A 141 -3.27 6.01 -6.36
CA CYS A 141 -1.89 6.43 -6.21
C CYS A 141 -1.42 6.09 -4.81
N VAL A 142 -0.23 5.52 -4.70
CA VAL A 142 0.35 5.02 -3.46
C VAL A 142 1.78 5.54 -3.33
N ARG A 143 2.21 5.90 -2.13
CA ARG A 143 3.60 6.20 -1.80
C ARG A 143 4.09 5.25 -0.70
N GLY A 144 5.12 4.48 -0.99
CA GLY A 144 5.63 3.48 -0.05
C GLY A 144 7.08 3.09 -0.30
N GLN A 145 7.66 2.37 0.67
CA GLN A 145 8.96 1.72 0.49
C GLN A 145 8.76 0.36 -0.18
N ILE A 146 9.68 -0.02 -1.07
CA ILE A 146 9.70 -1.37 -1.64
C ILE A 146 10.31 -2.29 -0.60
N GLN A 147 9.71 -3.46 -0.38
CA GLN A 147 10.12 -4.41 0.63
C GLN A 147 9.99 -5.84 0.13
N GLU A 148 11.01 -6.66 0.40
CA GLU A 148 10.87 -8.13 0.37
C GLU A 148 10.41 -8.61 1.73
N PHE A 149 9.26 -9.27 1.79
CA PHE A 149 8.71 -9.76 3.04
C PHE A 149 8.04 -11.12 2.86
N TYR A 150 8.52 -12.12 3.60
CA TYR A 150 8.06 -13.52 3.49
C TYR A 150 8.11 -14.09 2.06
N GLY A 151 9.10 -13.67 1.27
CA GLY A 151 9.28 -14.15 -0.11
C GLY A 151 8.29 -13.52 -1.09
N GLN A 152 7.90 -12.28 -0.85
CA GLN A 152 7.09 -11.48 -1.77
C GLN A 152 7.61 -10.04 -1.84
N THR A 153 7.61 -9.47 -3.05
CA THR A 153 7.79 -8.03 -3.26
C THR A 153 6.50 -7.28 -2.92
N GLN A 154 6.58 -6.33 -2.00
CA GLN A 154 5.44 -5.51 -1.58
C GLN A 154 5.81 -4.04 -1.38
N LEU A 155 4.80 -3.17 -1.44
CA LEU A 155 4.92 -1.80 -0.94
C LEU A 155 4.48 -1.71 0.52
N LYS A 156 5.36 -1.18 1.36
CA LYS A 156 5.08 -0.85 2.76
C LYS A 156 4.82 0.64 2.90
N LEU A 157 3.67 1.00 3.46
CA LEU A 157 3.29 2.39 3.71
C LEU A 157 3.70 2.85 5.11
N ASN A 158 4.06 4.13 5.23
CA ASN A 158 4.31 4.76 6.53
C ASN A 158 3.00 4.99 7.31
N GLU A 159 1.91 5.34 6.62
CA GLU A 159 0.55 5.48 7.18
C GLU A 159 -0.53 5.17 6.11
N GLN A 160 -1.45 6.12 5.85
CA GLN A 160 -2.43 6.08 4.75
C GLN A 160 -1.91 6.87 3.55
N ASP A 161 -0.67 6.59 3.14
CA ASP A 161 -0.01 7.19 1.98
C ASP A 161 -0.56 6.60 0.66
N TRP A 162 -1.87 6.60 0.51
CA TRP A 162 -2.56 6.22 -0.71
C TRP A 162 -3.84 7.03 -0.87
N VAL A 163 -4.23 7.27 -2.12
CA VAL A 163 -5.46 8.01 -2.44
C VAL A 163 -6.04 7.49 -3.75
N LYS A 164 -7.36 7.34 -3.79
CA LYS A 164 -8.10 7.02 -5.01
C LYS A 164 -8.08 8.21 -5.96
N GLN A 165 -7.68 7.97 -7.21
CA GLN A 165 -7.59 8.95 -8.28
C GLN A 165 -8.74 8.80 -9.29
N GLY A 166 -9.36 7.63 -9.36
CA GLY A 166 -10.46 7.36 -10.29
C GLY A 166 -10.94 5.91 -10.20
N GLU A 167 -11.68 5.49 -11.22
CA GLU A 167 -12.21 4.13 -11.37
C GLU A 167 -12.06 3.69 -12.82
N GLN A 168 -11.85 2.39 -13.02
CA GLN A 168 -11.95 1.71 -14.32
C GLN A 168 -12.53 0.31 -14.14
N THR A 169 -12.64 -0.44 -15.24
CA THR A 169 -13.04 -1.85 -15.16
C THR A 169 -12.04 -2.64 -14.33
N ALA A 170 -12.54 -3.42 -13.37
CA ALA A 170 -11.68 -4.26 -12.54
C ALA A 170 -10.86 -5.24 -13.41
N PRO A 171 -9.58 -5.46 -13.08
CA PRO A 171 -8.75 -6.43 -13.77
C PRO A 171 -9.39 -7.82 -13.81
N VAL A 172 -9.21 -8.50 -14.93
CA VAL A 172 -9.61 -9.91 -15.09
C VAL A 172 -8.44 -10.82 -14.77
N ALA A 173 -8.75 -12.02 -14.29
CA ALA A 173 -7.73 -12.99 -13.96
C ALA A 173 -6.93 -13.44 -15.20
N THR A 174 -5.61 -13.37 -15.09
CA THR A 174 -4.65 -13.78 -16.13
C THR A 174 -4.40 -15.28 -16.04
N GLN A 175 -4.32 -15.96 -17.18
CA GLN A 175 -3.97 -17.39 -17.20
C GLN A 175 -2.46 -17.55 -16.99
N VAL A 176 -2.08 -18.41 -16.04
CA VAL A 176 -0.65 -18.73 -15.82
C VAL A 176 -0.13 -19.59 -16.97
N GLU A 177 0.90 -19.09 -17.65
CA GLU A 177 1.66 -19.81 -18.67
C GLU A 177 3.08 -20.10 -18.17
N VAL A 178 3.54 -21.34 -18.34
CA VAL A 178 4.92 -21.78 -18.07
C VAL A 178 5.77 -21.53 -19.31
N LEU A 179 6.87 -20.80 -19.17
CA LEU A 179 7.80 -20.57 -20.27
C LEU A 179 8.85 -21.68 -20.33
N ALA A 180 9.32 -22.01 -21.54
CA ALA A 180 10.40 -22.98 -21.71
C ALA A 180 11.74 -22.53 -21.09
N SER A 181 11.87 -21.23 -20.82
CA SER A 181 13.01 -20.63 -20.12
C SER A 181 12.91 -20.69 -18.60
N ASP A 182 11.75 -21.06 -18.04
CA ASP A 182 11.59 -21.18 -16.58
C ASP A 182 12.39 -22.40 -16.09
N GLU A 183 13.33 -22.18 -15.17
CA GLU A 183 14.16 -23.24 -14.57
C GLU A 183 13.30 -24.20 -13.72
N ASN A 184 12.26 -23.67 -13.09
CA ASN A 184 11.32 -24.40 -12.25
C ASN A 184 10.00 -23.62 -12.13
N PHE A 185 9.01 -24.21 -11.45
CA PHE A 185 7.68 -23.60 -11.30
C PHE A 185 7.67 -22.37 -10.38
N GLU A 186 8.64 -22.24 -9.46
CA GLU A 186 8.78 -21.03 -8.63
C GLU A 186 9.05 -19.82 -9.52
N GLN A 187 9.97 -19.94 -10.49
CA GLN A 187 10.22 -18.89 -11.47
C GLN A 187 8.99 -18.55 -12.33
N THR A 188 8.13 -19.54 -12.64
CA THR A 188 6.85 -19.24 -13.26
C THR A 188 6.00 -18.35 -12.36
N LEU A 189 5.90 -18.66 -11.06
CA LEU A 189 5.08 -17.92 -10.11
C LEU A 189 5.59 -16.51 -9.84
N GLU A 190 6.91 -16.28 -9.84
CA GLU A 190 7.52 -14.95 -9.71
C GLU A 190 6.97 -13.99 -10.79
N ARG A 191 6.85 -14.45 -12.04
CA ARG A 191 6.33 -13.65 -13.16
C ARG A 191 4.85 -13.26 -13.02
N TYR A 192 4.13 -13.87 -12.09
CA TYR A 192 2.73 -13.56 -11.78
C TYR A 192 2.54 -13.09 -10.33
N GLU A 193 3.61 -12.72 -9.62
CA GLU A 193 3.52 -12.32 -8.23
C GLU A 193 2.56 -11.14 -8.03
N GLY A 194 1.59 -11.28 -7.14
CA GLY A 194 0.62 -10.22 -6.85
C GLY A 194 -0.41 -9.95 -7.96
N MET A 195 -0.36 -10.68 -9.09
CA MET A 195 -1.37 -10.60 -10.14
C MET A 195 -2.63 -11.38 -9.77
N LEU A 196 -3.78 -10.92 -10.26
CA LEU A 196 -4.99 -11.74 -10.25
C LEU A 196 -4.84 -12.82 -11.33
N VAL A 197 -4.77 -14.08 -10.93
CA VAL A 197 -4.54 -15.21 -11.85
C VAL A 197 -5.56 -16.33 -11.72
N ASN A 198 -5.72 -17.08 -12.81
CA ASN A 198 -6.39 -18.37 -12.82
C ASN A 198 -5.35 -19.46 -13.07
N LEU A 199 -5.40 -20.50 -12.25
CA LEU A 199 -4.61 -21.71 -12.49
C LEU A 199 -5.26 -22.53 -13.62
N PRO A 200 -4.47 -23.15 -14.51
CA PRO A 200 -5.01 -24.06 -15.51
C PRO A 200 -5.84 -25.16 -14.83
N GLN A 201 -7.02 -25.44 -15.39
CA GLN A 201 -7.83 -26.58 -14.95
C GLN A 201 -7.05 -27.87 -15.21
N ALA A 202 -6.99 -28.74 -14.19
CA ALA A 202 -6.41 -30.07 -14.28
C ALA A 202 -7.23 -31.00 -15.18
#